data_AF-A0A2W7N3C6-F1
#
_entry.id   AF-A0A2W7N3C6-F1
#
_cell.length_a   1.000
_cell.length_b   1.000
_cell.length_c   1.000
_cell.angle_alpha   90.00
_cell.angle_beta   90.00
_cell.angle_gamma   90.00
#
_symmetry.space_group_name_H-M   'P 1'
#
loop_
_entity.id
_entity.type
_entity.pdbx_description
1 polymer ?
#
loop_
_entity_poly.entity_id
_entity_poly.type
_entity_poly.pdbx_seq_one_letter_code
_entity_poly.pdbx_strand_id
1 'polypeptide(L)'
;MRNPCFLALTRPVSMAGLPMTYLVILFLVVVGGYIATLSVLWLLGSAGLGYAALRALANYDPRLLDVIFTSLGKTPPPPSWFKGKGMIYRA
;
A
#
# COMPACT_ATOMS: atom_id res chain seq x y z
N MET A 1 -14.36 -2.42 25.66
CA MET A 1 -15.15 -1.41 24.92
C MET A 1 -14.22 -0.69 23.96
N ARG A 2 -14.47 -0.76 22.65
CA ARG A 2 -13.62 -0.11 21.62
C ARG A 2 -14.11 1.33 21.47
N ASN A 3 -13.37 2.33 21.97
CA ASN A 3 -13.77 3.74 21.86
C ASN A 3 -13.64 4.22 20.40
N PRO A 4 -14.75 4.29 19.63
CA PRO A 4 -14.68 4.53 18.20
C PRO A 4 -14.19 5.94 17.87
N CYS A 5 -14.45 6.91 18.76
CA CYS A 5 -14.01 8.29 18.62
C CYS A 5 -12.48 8.41 18.71
N PHE A 6 -11.85 7.70 19.66
CA PHE A 6 -10.39 7.70 19.81
C PHE A 6 -9.69 7.01 18.62
N LEU A 7 -10.29 5.93 18.10
CA LEU A 7 -9.76 5.21 16.94
C LEU A 7 -9.88 6.06 15.66
N ALA A 8 -10.95 6.84 15.52
CA ALA A 8 -11.12 7.79 14.43
C ALA A 8 -10.08 8.93 14.50
N LEU A 9 -9.81 9.46 15.69
CA LEU A 9 -8.81 10.51 15.92
C LEU A 9 -7.37 10.07 15.64
N THR A 10 -7.08 8.77 15.71
CA THR A 10 -5.73 8.21 15.48
C THR A 10 -5.55 7.65 14.06
N ARG A 11 -6.63 7.60 13.26
CA ARG A 11 -6.53 7.20 11.86
C ARG A 11 -5.76 8.25 11.06
N PRO A 12 -4.92 7.81 10.11
CA PRO A 12 -4.26 8.73 9.21
C PRO A 12 -5.29 9.50 8.38
N VAL A 13 -4.93 10.71 7.96
CA VAL A 13 -5.75 11.51 7.05
C VAL A 13 -6.07 10.68 5.79
N SER A 14 -7.34 10.66 5.43
CA SER A 14 -7.83 9.90 4.28
C SER A 14 -8.59 10.81 3.33
N MET A 15 -8.37 10.64 2.03
CA MET A 15 -9.09 11.34 0.97
C MET A 15 -9.87 10.31 0.16
N ALA A 16 -11.13 10.58 -0.16
CA ALA A 16 -12.07 9.57 -0.69
C ALA A 16 -12.10 8.25 0.15
N GLY A 17 -11.75 8.38 1.43
CA GLY A 17 -11.54 7.33 2.43
C GLY A 17 -10.48 6.27 2.08
N LEU A 18 -9.46 6.64 1.30
CA LEU A 18 -8.18 5.95 1.24
C LEU A 18 -7.10 6.83 1.88
N PRO A 19 -6.11 6.25 2.58
CA PRO A 19 -4.90 6.96 2.98
C PRO A 19 -4.13 7.52 1.77
N MET A 20 -3.39 8.60 1.96
CA MET A 20 -2.68 9.30 0.86
C MET A 20 -1.74 8.36 0.09
N THR A 21 -0.99 7.51 0.78
CA THR A 21 -0.08 6.55 0.14
C THR A 21 -0.79 5.55 -0.77
N TYR A 22 -2.00 5.13 -0.41
CA TYR A 22 -2.80 4.19 -1.20
C TYR A 22 -3.30 4.87 -2.47
N LEU A 23 -3.68 6.16 -2.38
CA LEU A 23 -4.07 6.95 -3.55
C LEU A 23 -2.93 7.17 -4.52
N VAL A 24 -1.73 7.46 -4.02
CA VAL A 24 -0.53 7.61 -4.87
C VAL A 24 -0.23 6.32 -5.60
N ILE A 25 -0.30 5.17 -4.92
CA ILE A 25 -0.08 3.87 -5.54
C ILE A 25 -1.16 3.57 -6.58
N LEU A 26 -2.43 3.82 -6.25
CA LEU A 26 -3.54 3.65 -7.20
C LEU A 26 -3.32 4.51 -8.44
N PHE A 27 -2.98 5.79 -8.26
CA PHE A 27 -2.73 6.72 -9.35
C PHE A 27 -1.56 6.26 -10.23
N LEU A 28 -0.44 5.85 -9.63
CA LEU A 28 0.73 5.35 -10.37
C LEU A 28 0.39 4.10 -11.19
N VAL A 29 -0.36 3.16 -10.63
CA VAL A 29 -0.75 1.92 -11.34
C VAL A 29 -1.74 2.21 -12.46
N VAL A 30 -2.76 3.01 -12.18
CA VAL A 30 -3.83 3.34 -13.14
C VAL A 30 -3.30 4.19 -14.28
N VAL A 31 -2.68 5.33 -13.95
CA VAL A 31 -2.17 6.28 -14.94
C VAL A 31 -0.90 5.76 -15.60
N GLY A 32 0.04 5.19 -14.83
CA GLY A 32 1.26 4.62 -15.39
C GLY A 32 0.97 3.45 -16.34
N GLY A 33 0.06 2.54 -15.96
CA GLY A 33 -0.34 1.45 -16.83
C GLY A 33 -1.18 1.93 -18.03
N TYR A 34 -1.99 2.98 -17.88
CA TYR A 34 -2.66 3.61 -19.02
C TYR A 34 -1.66 4.23 -19.99
N ILE A 35 -0.66 4.97 -19.51
CA ILE A 35 0.37 5.55 -20.39
C ILE A 35 1.13 4.46 -21.14
N ALA A 36 1.42 3.34 -20.48
CA ALA A 36 2.15 2.22 -21.10
C ALA A 36 1.32 1.48 -22.17
N THR A 37 0.00 1.38 -22.00
CA THR A 37 -0.87 0.56 -22.87
C THR A 37 -1.78 1.37 -23.79
N LEU A 38 -1.98 2.65 -23.49
CA LEU A 38 -3.00 3.55 -24.05
C LEU A 38 -4.42 2.96 -24.03
N SER A 39 -4.67 1.99 -23.16
CA SER A 39 -5.91 1.23 -23.13
C SER A 39 -6.91 1.82 -22.13
N VAL A 40 -8.06 2.28 -22.63
CA VAL A 40 -9.16 2.77 -21.78
C VAL A 40 -9.72 1.65 -20.89
N LEU A 41 -9.70 0.40 -21.36
CA LEU A 41 -10.09 -0.76 -20.55
C LEU A 41 -9.15 -0.95 -19.37
N TRP A 42 -7.84 -0.76 -19.56
CA TRP A 42 -6.89 -0.77 -18.45
C TRP A 42 -7.22 0.34 -17.46
N LEU A 43 -7.42 1.57 -17.94
CA LEU A 43 -7.69 2.73 -17.09
C LEU A 43 -8.92 2.50 -16.19
N LEU A 44 -10.06 2.12 -16.78
CA LEU A 44 -11.31 1.93 -16.03
C LEU A 44 -11.26 0.68 -15.15
N GLY A 45 -10.75 -0.44 -15.69
CA GLY A 45 -10.66 -1.71 -14.96
C GLY A 45 -9.74 -1.63 -13.76
N SER A 46 -8.53 -1.08 -13.94
CA SER A 46 -7.56 -0.92 -12.85
C SER A 46 -8.01 0.13 -11.83
N ALA A 47 -8.68 1.21 -12.26
CA ALA A 47 -9.22 2.20 -11.34
C ALA A 47 -10.30 1.60 -10.44
N GLY A 48 -11.28 0.90 -11.02
CA GLY A 48 -12.36 0.29 -10.26
C GLY A 48 -11.89 -0.84 -9.35
N LEU A 49 -11.18 -1.82 -9.90
CA LEU A 49 -10.70 -2.98 -9.14
C LEU A 49 -9.63 -2.59 -8.12
N GLY A 50 -8.69 -1.72 -8.51
CA GLY A 50 -7.63 -1.24 -7.63
C GLY A 50 -8.20 -0.42 -6.48
N TYR A 51 -9.17 0.47 -6.74
CA TYR A 51 -9.83 1.22 -5.68
C TYR A 51 -10.56 0.29 -4.70
N ALA A 52 -11.34 -0.67 -5.20
CA ALA A 52 -12.07 -1.61 -4.35
C ALA A 52 -11.12 -2.45 -3.48
N ALA A 53 -10.04 -2.96 -4.06
CA ALA A 53 -9.02 -3.73 -3.34
C ALA A 53 -8.33 -2.89 -2.24
N LEU A 54 -7.88 -1.68 -2.58
CA LEU A 54 -7.25 -0.77 -1.62
C LEU A 54 -8.23 -0.28 -0.56
N ARG A 55 -9.52 -0.12 -0.90
CA ARG A 55 -10.57 0.22 0.06
C ARG A 55 -10.80 -0.91 1.06
N ALA A 56 -10.86 -2.15 0.60
CA ALA A 56 -10.94 -3.31 1.49
C ALA A 56 -9.71 -3.38 2.40
N LEU A 57 -8.51 -3.14 1.85
CA LEU A 57 -7.26 -3.10 2.61
C LEU A 57 -7.24 -1.99 3.67
N ALA A 58 -7.65 -0.78 3.30
CA ALA A 58 -7.71 0.36 4.23
C ALA A 58 -8.76 0.18 5.35
N ASN A 59 -9.83 -0.59 5.08
CA ASN A 59 -10.80 -0.97 6.10
C ASN A 59 -10.22 -1.97 7.11
N TYR A 60 -9.34 -2.87 6.65
CA TYR A 60 -8.62 -3.80 7.50
C TYR A 60 -7.54 -3.09 8.33
N ASP A 61 -6.57 -2.46 7.66
CA ASP A 61 -5.54 -1.64 8.29
C ASP A 61 -5.11 -0.48 7.34
N PRO A 62 -5.37 0.78 7.73
CA PRO A 62 -5.03 1.95 6.91
C PRO A 62 -3.52 2.28 6.89
N ARG A 63 -2.70 1.68 7.76
CA ARG A 63 -1.26 1.96 7.83
C ARG A 63 -0.40 0.84 7.25
N LEU A 64 -1.00 -0.25 6.77
CA LEU A 64 -0.28 -1.45 6.33
C LEU A 64 0.84 -1.13 5.32
N LEU A 65 0.52 -0.38 4.26
CA LEU A 65 1.50 -0.04 3.23
C LEU A 65 2.61 0.86 3.75
N ASP A 66 2.29 1.86 4.59
CA ASP A 66 3.29 2.74 5.20
C ASP A 66 4.27 1.95 6.08
N VAL A 67 3.77 0.99 6.85
CA VAL A 67 4.60 0.11 7.69
C VAL A 67 5.51 -0.75 6.81
N ILE A 68 5.00 -1.30 5.71
CA ILE A 68 5.80 -2.09 4.76
C ILE A 68 6.91 -1.23 4.15
N PHE A 69 6.59 -0.06 3.59
CA PHE A 69 7.60 0.82 2.99
C PHE A 69 8.61 1.34 4.02
N THR A 70 8.15 1.71 5.21
CA THR A 70 9.03 2.20 6.28
C THR A 70 9.95 1.10 6.79
N SER A 71 9.45 -0.13 6.97
CA SER A 71 10.27 -1.26 7.40
C SER A 71 11.29 -1.65 6.33
N LEU A 72 10.90 -1.71 5.05
CA LEU A 72 11.84 -1.96 3.96
C LEU A 72 12.89 -0.85 3.83
N GLY A 73 12.52 0.42 4.05
CA GLY A 73 13.43 1.55 4.00
C GLY A 73 14.40 1.62 5.18
N LYS A 74 13.93 1.36 6.40
CA LYS A 74 14.76 1.43 7.63
C LYS A 74 15.55 0.17 7.90
N THR A 75 15.03 -0.99 7.51
CA THR A 75 15.66 -2.30 7.67
C THR A 75 15.69 -3.01 6.32
N PRO A 76 16.57 -2.58 5.40
CA PRO A 76 16.68 -3.21 4.09
C PRO A 76 17.10 -4.68 4.26
N PRO A 77 16.45 -5.63 3.54
CA PRO A 77 16.81 -7.04 3.63
C PRO A 77 18.24 -7.24 3.12
N PRO A 78 19.09 -8.00 3.84
CA PRO A 78 20.45 -8.24 3.41
C PRO A 78 20.48 -9.02 2.09
N PRO A 79 21.52 -8.86 1.25
CA PRO A 79 21.62 -9.57 -0.03
C PRO A 79 21.58 -11.10 0.07
N SER A 80 21.87 -11.65 1.24
CA SER A 80 21.75 -13.09 1.53
C SER A 80 20.31 -13.59 1.47
N TRP A 81 19.33 -12.74 1.82
CA TRP A 81 17.91 -13.06 1.79
C TRP A 81 17.44 -13.44 0.37
N PHE A 82 17.92 -12.73 -0.64
CA PHE A 82 17.61 -13.02 -2.06
C PHE A 82 18.41 -14.19 -2.64
N LYS A 83 19.46 -14.65 -1.96
CA LYS A 83 20.33 -15.76 -2.42
C LYS A 83 19.93 -17.11 -1.83
N GLY A 84 18.84 -17.18 -1.06
CA GLY A 84 18.42 -18.40 -0.35
C GLY A 84 19.41 -18.88 0.71
N LYS A 85 20.46 -18.11 0.99
CA LYS A 85 21.37 -18.35 2.10
C LYS A 85 20.66 -17.79 3.33
N GLY A 86 20.16 -18.68 4.18
CA GLY A 86 19.41 -18.33 5.39
C GLY A 86 20.08 -17.24 6.23
N MET A 87 19.30 -16.61 7.11
CA MET A 87 19.77 -15.54 7.99
C MET A 87 20.89 -16.07 8.89
N ILE A 88 22.15 -15.70 8.59
CA ILE A 88 23.27 -15.96 9.50
C ILE A 88 23.28 -14.85 10.53
N TYR A 89 22.60 -15.05 11.65
CA TYR A 89 22.75 -14.20 12.82
C TYR A 89 24.16 -14.41 13.38
N ARG A 90 25.03 -13.40 13.23
CA ARG A 90 26.27 -13.33 14.01
C ARG A 90 25.99 -12.45 15.22
N ALA A 91 25.97 -13.07 16.39
CA ALA A 91 25.96 -12.40 17.68
C ALA A 91 27.31 -11.73 17.95
#